data_AF-F9WW36-F1
#
_entry.id   AF-F9WW36-F1
#
_cell.length_a   1.000
_cell.length_b   1.000
_cell.length_c   1.000
_cell.angle_alpha   90.00
_cell.angle_beta   90.00
_cell.angle_gamma   90.00
#
_symmetry.space_group_name_H-M   'P 1'
#
loop_
_entity.id
_entity.type
_entity.pdbx_description
1 polymer ?
#
loop_
_entity_poly.entity_id
_entity_poly.type
_entity_poly.pdbx_seq_one_letter_code
_entity_poly.pdbx_strand_id
1 'polypeptide(L)'
;LLATLLVSAFALPTIEAKGAKFFTSEGKQWFIKGIAYQLTPDDPLATPDQCKLDASLMKTLGANAIRVYHVDPSANHDECMSAFSDAGVYVFLDLDTFDTYILP
;
A
#
# COMPACT_ATOMS: atom_id res chain seq x y z
N LEU A 1 -28.52 28.29 3.81
CA LEU A 1 -28.19 27.04 3.09
C LEU A 1 -26.69 26.80 3.24
N LEU A 2 -26.26 25.87 4.10
CA LEU A 2 -24.88 25.39 4.07
C LEU A 2 -24.81 24.29 3.00
N ALA A 3 -24.09 24.56 1.91
CA ALA A 3 -23.77 23.52 0.93
C ALA A 3 -22.66 22.64 1.52
N THR A 4 -22.99 21.39 1.83
CA THR A 4 -22.01 20.36 2.15
C THR A 4 -21.24 20.00 0.89
N LEU A 5 -19.94 20.32 0.84
CA LEU A 5 -19.04 19.80 -0.18
C LEU A 5 -18.88 18.29 0.06
N LEU A 6 -19.38 17.47 -0.86
CA LEU A 6 -19.01 16.06 -0.93
C LEU A 6 -17.56 16.00 -1.46
N VAL A 7 -16.59 15.79 -0.57
CA VAL A 7 -15.24 15.40 -0.96
C VAL A 7 -15.30 13.95 -1.39
N SER A 8 -15.24 13.69 -2.69
CA SER A 8 -15.00 12.35 -3.21
C SER A 8 -13.54 11.99 -2.94
N ALA A 9 -13.28 11.06 -2.04
CA ALA A 9 -11.96 10.45 -1.90
C ALA A 9 -11.69 9.63 -3.17
N PHE A 10 -10.75 10.07 -4.00
CA PHE A 10 -10.28 9.29 -5.14
C PHE A 10 -9.26 8.26 -4.64
N ALA A 11 -9.73 7.05 -4.35
CA ALA A 11 -8.86 5.92 -4.11
C ALA A 11 -8.07 5.58 -5.39
N LEU A 12 -6.93 4.89 -5.23
CA LEU A 12 -6.19 4.37 -6.35
C LEU A 12 -7.07 3.44 -7.22
N PRO A 13 -6.93 3.50 -8.56
CA PRO A 13 -7.55 2.52 -9.44
C PRO A 13 -7.13 1.11 -9.01
N THR A 14 -8.07 0.17 -8.94
CA THR A 14 -7.73 -1.21 -8.60
C THR A 14 -6.83 -1.82 -9.67
N ILE A 15 -5.93 -2.72 -9.26
CA ILE A 15 -5.07 -3.47 -10.18
C ILE A 15 -5.71 -4.82 -10.48
N GLU A 16 -5.81 -5.14 -11.76
CA GLU A 16 -6.32 -6.41 -12.27
C GLU A 16 -5.20 -7.16 -13.00
N ALA A 17 -5.12 -8.47 -12.77
CA ALA A 17 -4.29 -9.35 -13.59
C ALA A 17 -5.06 -9.78 -14.85
N LYS A 18 -4.46 -9.58 -16.03
CA LYS A 18 -5.00 -10.06 -17.32
C LYS A 18 -3.93 -10.85 -18.04
N GLY A 19 -4.09 -12.18 -18.03
CA GLY A 19 -3.03 -13.10 -18.45
C GLY A 19 -1.78 -12.89 -17.59
N ALA A 20 -0.65 -12.60 -18.24
CA ALA A 20 0.65 -12.42 -17.57
C ALA A 20 1.01 -10.94 -17.26
N LYS A 21 0.03 -10.03 -17.19
CA LYS A 21 0.25 -8.58 -17.03
C LYS A 21 -0.75 -7.96 -16.05
N PHE A 22 -0.35 -6.84 -15.45
CA PHE A 22 -1.22 -6.02 -14.60
C PHE A 22 -1.78 -4.82 -15.35
N PHE A 23 -3.00 -4.43 -15.02
CA PHE A 23 -3.69 -3.26 -15.57
C PHE A 23 -4.43 -2.52 -14.46
N THR A 24 -4.53 -1.19 -14.56
CA THR A 24 -5.48 -0.43 -13.74
C THR A 24 -6.91 -0.73 -14.18
N SER A 25 -7.90 -0.48 -13.32
CA SER A 25 -9.33 -0.60 -13.65
C SER A 25 -9.76 0.26 -14.85
N GLU A 26 -8.96 1.28 -15.18
CA GLU A 26 -9.14 2.17 -16.34
C GLU A 26 -8.54 1.58 -17.64
N GLY A 27 -7.95 0.38 -17.58
CA GLY A 27 -7.41 -0.33 -18.74
C GLY A 27 -5.96 0.01 -19.10
N LYS A 28 -5.26 0.82 -18.30
CA LYS A 28 -3.84 1.13 -18.53
C LYS A 28 -2.95 0.00 -18.01
N GLN A 29 -2.03 -0.52 -18.84
CA GLN A 29 -1.05 -1.49 -18.36
C GLN A 29 -0.20 -0.89 -17.23
N TRP A 30 -0.12 -1.60 -16.11
CA TRP A 30 0.58 -1.17 -14.91
C TRP A 30 1.87 -1.97 -14.73
N PHE A 31 2.94 -1.26 -14.36
CA PHE A 31 4.27 -1.83 -14.16
C PHE A 31 4.74 -1.51 -12.75
N ILE A 32 5.37 -2.47 -12.09
CA ILE A 32 5.87 -2.32 -10.73
C ILE A 32 7.16 -1.50 -10.74
N LYS A 33 7.20 -0.46 -9.91
CA LYS A 33 8.37 0.31 -9.51
C LYS A 33 8.45 0.25 -7.98
N GLY A 34 8.94 -0.88 -7.48
CA GLY A 34 8.78 -1.28 -6.08
C GLY A 34 9.99 -1.01 -5.19
N ILE A 35 9.73 -0.92 -3.88
CA ILE A 35 10.74 -0.95 -2.80
C ILE A 35 10.31 -1.97 -1.74
N ALA A 36 11.25 -2.66 -1.11
CA ALA A 36 10.97 -3.42 0.11
C ALA A 36 10.80 -2.46 1.30
N TYR A 37 9.69 -2.55 2.04
CA TYR A 37 9.35 -1.67 3.15
C TYR A 37 9.17 -2.48 4.43
N GLN A 38 10.30 -2.92 4.99
CA GLN A 38 10.37 -3.68 6.24
C GLN A 38 11.81 -3.64 6.74
N LEU A 39 12.02 -3.12 7.94
CA LEU A 39 13.36 -3.02 8.54
C LEU A 39 13.53 -3.98 9.73
N THR A 40 12.49 -4.12 10.54
CA THR A 40 12.45 -4.94 11.76
C THR A 40 11.32 -5.97 11.67
N PRO A 41 11.18 -6.86 12.66
CA PRO A 41 9.99 -7.71 12.81
C PRO A 41 8.66 -7.00 13.11
N ASP A 42 8.68 -5.68 13.31
CA ASP A 42 7.49 -4.92 13.69
C ASP A 42 6.64 -4.56 12.47
N ASP A 43 5.33 -4.44 12.63
CA ASP A 43 4.42 -4.00 11.56
C ASP A 43 4.70 -2.54 11.16
N PRO A 44 5.21 -2.28 9.94
CA PRO A 44 5.55 -0.93 9.48
C PRO A 44 4.31 -0.15 9.02
N LEU A 45 3.15 -0.81 8.91
CA LEU A 45 1.85 -0.23 8.56
C LEU A 45 1.00 0.11 9.80
N ALA A 46 1.52 -0.11 11.02
CA ALA A 46 0.84 0.23 12.27
C ALA A 46 1.28 1.58 12.88
N THR A 47 2.14 2.33 12.20
CA THR A 47 2.69 3.62 12.69
C THR A 47 2.35 4.76 11.71
N PRO A 48 1.18 5.42 11.85
CA PRO A 48 0.68 6.40 10.87
C PRO A 48 1.64 7.55 10.53
N ASP A 49 2.32 8.12 11.53
CA ASP A 49 3.24 9.24 11.32
C ASP A 49 4.45 8.84 10.48
N GLN A 50 4.96 7.62 10.68
CA GLN A 50 6.07 7.07 9.90
C GLN A 50 5.62 6.78 8.46
N CYS A 51 4.45 6.16 8.27
CA CYS A 51 3.88 5.92 6.94
C CYS A 51 3.71 7.21 6.12
N LYS A 52 3.23 8.30 6.75
CA LYS A 52 3.05 9.60 6.08
C LYS A 52 4.39 10.18 5.60
N LEU A 53 5.43 10.09 6.43
CA LEU A 53 6.77 10.53 6.07
C LEU A 53 7.33 9.69 4.90
N ASP A 54 7.25 8.37 5.02
CA ASP A 54 7.84 7.45 4.05
C ASP A 54 7.09 7.45 2.72
N ALA A 55 5.76 7.52 2.73
CA ALA A 55 4.95 7.65 1.51
C ALA A 55 5.34 8.92 0.71
N SER A 56 5.62 10.04 1.40
CA SER A 56 6.12 11.27 0.77
C SER A 56 7.47 11.06 0.10
N LEU A 57 8.41 10.38 0.77
CA LEU A 57 9.73 10.06 0.21
C LEU A 57 9.64 9.08 -0.97
N MET A 58 8.77 8.06 -0.88
CA MET A 58 8.51 7.12 -1.97
C MET A 58 7.94 7.81 -3.20
N LYS A 59 7.04 8.78 -3.00
CA LYS A 59 6.53 9.65 -4.07
C LYS A 59 7.65 10.45 -4.72
N THR A 60 8.57 11.02 -3.94
CA THR A 60 9.78 11.71 -4.47
C THR A 60 10.67 10.77 -5.27
N LEU A 61 10.87 9.53 -4.81
CA LEU A 61 11.63 8.52 -5.55
C LEU A 61 10.89 8.06 -6.83
N GLY A 62 9.57 8.24 -6.87
CA GLY A 62 8.70 7.76 -7.95
C GLY A 62 8.42 6.27 -7.87
N ALA A 63 8.51 5.67 -6.68
CA ALA A 63 8.02 4.31 -6.43
C ALA A 63 6.48 4.31 -6.46
N ASN A 64 5.91 3.22 -6.95
CA ASN A 64 4.45 3.03 -7.01
C ASN A 64 3.99 1.77 -6.27
N ALA A 65 4.91 1.04 -5.65
CA ALA A 65 4.59 -0.16 -4.89
C ALA A 65 5.57 -0.33 -3.74
N ILE A 66 5.09 -0.91 -2.65
CA ILE A 66 5.91 -1.45 -1.57
C ILE A 66 5.63 -2.94 -1.40
N ARG A 67 6.64 -3.67 -0.95
CA ARG A 67 6.47 -5.01 -0.41
C ARG A 67 6.62 -4.97 1.11
N VAL A 68 5.59 -5.43 1.81
CA VAL A 68 5.52 -5.57 3.26
C VAL A 68 5.48 -7.06 3.57
N TYR A 69 6.35 -7.52 4.48
CA TYR A 69 6.58 -8.95 4.70
C TYR A 69 5.69 -9.53 5.79
N HIS A 70 5.18 -8.71 6.70
CA HIS A 70 4.23 -9.10 7.73
C HIS A 70 3.54 -7.87 8.30
N VAL A 71 2.37 -8.08 8.88
CA VAL A 71 1.56 -7.08 9.59
C VAL A 71 1.01 -7.71 10.87
N ASP A 72 0.65 -6.87 11.85
CA ASP A 72 -0.21 -7.28 12.96
C ASP A 72 -1.67 -7.21 12.50
N PRO A 73 -2.37 -8.33 12.30
CA PRO A 73 -3.76 -8.31 11.82
C PRO A 73 -4.76 -7.70 12.81
N SER A 74 -4.35 -7.47 14.07
CA SER A 74 -5.17 -6.82 15.10
C SER A 74 -5.01 -5.30 15.13
N ALA A 75 -4.00 -4.76 14.45
CA ALA A 75 -3.77 -3.32 14.34
C ALA A 75 -4.72 -2.66 13.31
N ASN A 76 -4.90 -1.35 13.43
CA ASN A 76 -5.60 -0.56 12.41
C ASN A 76 -4.59 0.00 11.40
N HIS A 77 -4.81 -0.28 10.12
CA HIS A 77 -3.92 0.16 9.02
C HIS A 77 -4.51 1.28 8.16
N ASP A 78 -5.70 1.80 8.49
CA ASP A 78 -6.47 2.72 7.64
C ASP A 78 -5.67 4.00 7.31
N GLU A 79 -5.00 4.58 8.31
CA GLU A 79 -4.21 5.79 8.11
C GLU A 79 -2.97 5.56 7.24
N CYS A 80 -2.26 4.46 7.44
CA CYS A 80 -1.10 4.11 6.62
C CYS A 80 -1.51 3.80 5.18
N MET A 81 -2.57 3.00 4.99
CA MET A 81 -3.08 2.68 3.65
C MET A 81 -3.61 3.93 2.93
N SER A 82 -4.21 4.87 3.65
CA SER A 82 -4.61 6.17 3.10
C SER A 82 -3.39 6.99 2.68
N ALA A 83 -2.33 7.06 3.50
CA ALA A 83 -1.11 7.78 3.16
C ALA A 83 -0.42 7.22 1.89
N PHE A 84 -0.35 5.88 1.75
CA PHE A 84 0.18 5.25 0.55
C PHE A 84 -0.73 5.45 -0.67
N SER A 85 -2.06 5.39 -0.48
CA SER A 85 -3.03 5.70 -1.54
C SER A 85 -2.86 7.12 -2.06
N ASP A 86 -2.78 8.12 -1.19
CA ASP A 86 -2.56 9.53 -1.55
C ASP A 86 -1.22 9.78 -2.25
N ALA A 87 -0.23 8.90 -1.99
CA ALA A 87 1.08 8.93 -2.63
C ALA A 87 1.14 8.17 -3.97
N GLY A 88 0.11 7.42 -4.36
CA GLY A 88 0.17 6.60 -5.58
C GLY A 88 0.85 5.24 -5.40
N VAL A 89 0.92 4.74 -4.17
CA VAL A 89 1.69 3.54 -3.79
C VAL A 89 0.75 2.38 -3.44
N TYR A 90 0.93 1.26 -4.13
CA TYR A 90 0.24 -0.01 -3.86
C TYR A 90 1.05 -0.88 -2.89
N VAL A 91 0.38 -1.82 -2.22
CA VAL A 91 1.03 -2.74 -1.27
C VAL A 91 0.96 -4.18 -1.79
N PHE A 92 2.12 -4.82 -1.89
CA PHE A 92 2.24 -6.28 -1.92
C PHE A 92 2.46 -6.75 -0.49
N LEU A 93 1.48 -7.46 0.07
CA LEU A 93 1.52 -7.96 1.44
C LEU A 93 1.72 -9.46 1.42
N ASP A 94 2.80 -9.94 2.02
CA ASP A 94 2.99 -11.35 2.32
C ASP A 94 2.02 -11.76 3.46
N LEU A 95 1.48 -12.98 3.41
CA LEU A 95 0.48 -13.46 4.38
C LEU A 95 1.10 -14.20 5.58
N ASP A 96 2.39 -14.52 5.51
CA ASP A 96 3.10 -15.11 6.62
C ASP A 96 3.52 -14.05 7.65
N THR A 97 3.84 -14.53 8.84
CA THR A 97 4.57 -13.82 9.88
C THR A 97 5.56 -14.83 10.49
N PHE A 98 6.38 -14.40 11.44
CA PHE A 98 7.52 -15.18 11.94
C PHE A 98 7.15 -16.55 12.55
N ASP A 99 5.88 -16.79 12.88
CA ASP A 99 5.39 -18.04 13.46
C ASP A 99 4.37 -18.80 12.58
N THR A 100 4.06 -18.34 11.35
CA THR A 100 3.06 -18.96 10.47
C THR A 100 3.63 -19.67 9.25
N TYR A 101 4.91 -20.03 9.27
CA TYR A 101 5.57 -20.73 8.18
C TYR A 101 4.96 -22.10 7.86
N ILE A 102 4.95 -22.45 6.57
CA ILE A 102 4.64 -23.81 6.11
C ILE A 102 5.85 -24.69 6.45
N LEU A 103 5.74 -25.45 7.54
CA LEU A 103 6.71 -26.47 7.93
C LEU A 103 6.47 -27.76 7.12
N PRO A 104 7.51 -28.54 6.80
CA PRO A 104 7.40 -29.82 6.09
C PRO A 104 6.64 -30.89 6.87
#